data_AF-A0A099LDT2-F1
#
_entry.id   AF-A0A099LDT2-F1
#
_cell.length_a   1.000
_cell.length_b   1.000
_cell.length_c   1.000
_cell.angle_alpha   90.00
_cell.angle_beta   90.00
_cell.angle_gamma   90.00
#
_symmetry.space_group_name_H-M   'P 1'
#
loop_
_entity.id
_entity.type
_entity.pdbx_description
1 polymer ?
#
loop_
_entity_poly.entity_id
_entity_poly.type
_entity_poly.pdbx_seq_one_letter_code
_entity_poly.pdbx_strand_id
1 'polypeptide(L)'
;MKLITERHNHVALFIFAIGLCCALYINKNVSKTWVEQSYIYNIYTSTSGLPAYKYKDQEIIITNSVPYDESLLSQENLNNRQPPAELKQQWVIDDKQQLTLLKPAFHFSLWSLLPAFITIALCLLTREPITALFSGVVVGAVMLGEYNLTDNVIIPNLAKEGTAAILLLYLWLLGGLLGVWTKTGAAQAFADYMTKHFVRGPRSAKLVTWLLGILFFQGGTMSTVLVGTTVRPLADKAGVSHEEMSYIVDSTASPIASVIALNAWPAYIQALIFVPGVAFLATESDRLKFFFSSIPFSFYGILAVIGTLLLSLNITKFSGKRIRAAHHRAATTGELDASHATPLSAKELQHCHVPDGYQPHVLEFFIPLLSLIAIAVITFIAYGSPQVNWAFGGALLLSIFIALGKGMSLTNVVDGFGIGLKGVVVASVILMLAVIIGNISKEIGGGLFLVSQLGEQLPFWLLPVILQLMTMVIAFSTGTSWGTYAIAFPLAMPLAWAICQSQGLANPELFMAVCFATVLNGSVYGDQCSPISDTTILSAMTTGCDLMDHVKSQIVPATLAASLAAMLWTFTVLIFA
;
A
#
# COMPACT_ATOMS: atom_id res chain seq x y z
N MET A 1 14.04 27.05 -7.05
CA MET A 1 13.38 26.00 -6.24
C MET A 1 13.02 26.49 -4.84
N LYS A 2 13.96 26.99 -4.01
CA LYS A 2 13.70 27.52 -2.65
C LYS A 2 12.53 28.53 -2.52
N LEU A 3 12.45 29.55 -3.39
CA LEU A 3 11.38 30.56 -3.37
C LEU A 3 9.98 30.00 -3.72
N ILE A 4 9.91 28.92 -4.50
CA ILE A 4 8.65 28.22 -4.80
C ILE A 4 8.26 27.40 -3.57
N THR A 5 9.21 26.72 -2.92
CA THR A 5 8.97 25.91 -1.71
C THR A 5 8.46 26.76 -0.53
N GLU A 6 9.00 27.96 -0.29
CA GLU A 6 8.54 28.84 0.80
C GLU A 6 7.09 29.31 0.63
N ARG A 7 6.66 29.63 -0.60
CA ARG A 7 5.28 30.05 -0.86
C ARG A 7 4.26 28.94 -0.59
N HIS A 8 4.62 27.68 -0.82
CA HIS A 8 3.73 26.54 -0.55
C HIS A 8 3.62 26.27 0.97
N ASN A 9 4.67 26.54 1.75
CA ASN A 9 4.65 26.34 3.20
C ASN A 9 3.66 27.26 3.92
N HIS A 10 3.60 28.54 3.53
CA HIS A 10 2.62 29.47 4.12
C HIS A 10 1.18 29.09 3.79
N VAL A 11 0.93 28.65 2.55
CA VAL A 11 -0.40 28.17 2.14
C VAL A 11 -0.75 26.86 2.85
N ALA A 12 0.21 25.94 3.01
CA ALA A 12 0.02 24.69 3.76
C ALA A 12 -0.32 24.96 5.23
N LEU A 13 0.42 25.87 5.88
CA LEU A 13 0.15 26.28 7.24
C LEU A 13 -1.24 26.93 7.37
N PHE A 14 -1.63 27.75 6.38
CA PHE A 14 -2.96 28.36 6.35
C PHE A 14 -4.09 27.33 6.20
N ILE A 15 -3.94 26.36 5.30
CA ILE A 15 -4.90 25.25 5.14
C ILE A 15 -5.00 24.44 6.44
N PHE A 16 -3.87 24.13 7.07
CA PHE A 16 -3.85 23.41 8.34
C PHE A 16 -4.54 24.21 9.46
N ALA A 17 -4.24 25.50 9.58
CA ALA A 17 -4.85 26.37 10.58
C ALA A 17 -6.37 26.48 10.39
N ILE A 18 -6.85 26.62 9.14
CA ILE A 18 -8.27 26.56 8.82
C ILE A 18 -8.86 25.21 9.23
N GLY A 19 -8.20 24.11 8.86
CA GLY A 19 -8.64 22.76 9.23
C GLY A 19 -8.79 22.60 10.74
N LEU A 20 -7.85 23.14 11.51
CA LEU A 20 -7.88 23.11 12.98
C LEU A 20 -9.00 23.99 13.56
N CYS A 21 -9.19 25.20 13.05
CA CYS A 21 -10.30 26.07 13.45
C CYS A 21 -11.66 25.44 13.14
N CYS A 22 -11.80 24.84 11.95
CA CYS A 22 -12.99 24.07 11.58
C CYS A 22 -13.19 22.88 12.52
N ALA A 23 -12.15 22.12 12.85
CA ALA A 23 -12.23 21.00 13.79
C ALA A 23 -12.75 21.42 15.17
N LEU A 24 -12.23 22.53 15.71
CA LEU A 24 -12.69 23.10 16.99
C LEU A 24 -14.15 23.55 16.91
N TYR A 25 -14.57 24.16 15.80
CA TYR A 25 -15.96 24.54 15.57
C TYR A 25 -16.86 23.31 15.49
N ILE A 26 -16.48 22.29 14.73
CA ILE A 26 -17.25 21.05 14.57
C ILE A 26 -17.46 20.37 15.91
N ASN A 27 -16.39 20.24 16.70
CA ASN A 27 -16.44 19.62 18.02
C ASN A 27 -17.47 20.28 18.96
N LYS A 28 -17.64 21.62 18.87
CA LYS A 28 -18.51 22.40 19.77
C LYS A 28 -19.90 22.68 19.22
N ASN A 29 -20.03 22.84 17.91
CA ASN A 29 -21.21 23.44 17.28
C ASN A 29 -21.95 22.53 16.29
N VAL A 30 -21.34 21.42 15.84
CA VAL A 30 -21.97 20.53 14.86
C VAL A 30 -22.56 19.32 15.59
N SER A 31 -23.87 19.14 15.46
CA SER A 31 -24.57 17.96 15.99
C SER A 31 -24.19 16.70 15.22
N LYS A 32 -24.00 15.60 15.95
CA LYS A 32 -23.79 14.27 15.38
C LYS A 32 -25.08 13.76 14.73
N THR A 33 -24.99 13.31 13.50
CA THR A 33 -26.06 12.55 12.82
C THR A 33 -25.90 11.09 13.18
N TRP A 34 -26.88 10.50 13.85
CA TRP A 34 -26.85 9.10 14.26
C TRP A 34 -27.45 8.20 13.19
N VAL A 35 -26.77 7.09 12.93
CA VAL A 35 -27.12 6.10 11.93
C VAL A 35 -27.07 4.73 12.58
N GLU A 36 -28.08 3.91 12.30
CA GLU A 36 -28.08 2.52 12.73
C GLU A 36 -27.09 1.70 11.90
N GLN A 37 -26.36 0.81 12.55
CA GLN A 37 -25.59 -0.22 11.88
C GLN A 37 -26.16 -1.58 12.20
N SER A 38 -26.64 -2.26 11.17
CA SER A 38 -27.24 -3.59 11.25
C SER A 38 -26.23 -4.66 10.87
N TYR A 39 -25.99 -5.61 11.77
CA TYR A 39 -25.10 -6.74 11.57
C TYR A 39 -25.89 -8.05 11.59
N ILE A 40 -25.82 -8.78 10.47
CA ILE A 40 -26.42 -10.11 10.35
C ILE A 40 -25.33 -11.15 10.62
N TYR A 41 -25.61 -12.06 11.54
CA TYR A 41 -24.71 -13.16 11.89
C TYR A 41 -25.32 -14.49 11.45
N ASN A 42 -24.45 -15.47 11.13
CA ASN A 42 -24.88 -16.85 10.95
C ASN A 42 -25.19 -17.47 12.32
N ILE A 43 -26.47 -17.40 12.70
CA ILE A 43 -26.97 -17.88 13.99
C ILE A 43 -27.38 -19.34 13.87
N TYR A 44 -26.97 -20.15 14.84
CA TYR A 44 -27.35 -21.55 14.99
C TYR A 44 -27.89 -21.79 16.40
N THR A 45 -28.61 -22.89 16.61
CA THR A 45 -29.13 -23.25 17.93
C THR A 45 -28.04 -23.94 18.74
N SER A 46 -27.68 -23.37 19.89
CA SER A 46 -26.71 -23.96 20.81
C SER A 46 -27.25 -25.25 21.45
N THR A 47 -26.37 -26.03 22.10
CA THR A 47 -26.74 -27.22 22.89
C THR A 47 -27.71 -26.90 24.04
N SER A 48 -27.78 -25.63 24.47
CA SER A 48 -28.75 -25.13 25.45
C SER A 48 -30.09 -24.68 24.86
N GLY A 49 -30.32 -24.85 23.55
CA GLY A 49 -31.58 -24.48 22.87
C GLY A 49 -31.76 -22.99 22.57
N LEU A 50 -30.74 -22.16 22.85
CA LEU A 50 -30.75 -20.72 22.61
C LEU A 50 -30.05 -20.36 21.29
N PRO A 51 -30.47 -19.28 20.59
CA PRO A 51 -29.77 -18.79 19.41
C PRO A 51 -28.36 -18.33 19.79
N ALA A 52 -27.37 -18.80 19.05
CA ALA A 52 -25.97 -18.49 19.27
C ALA A 52 -25.23 -18.27 17.94
N TYR A 53 -24.11 -17.56 17.99
CA TYR A 53 -23.21 -17.43 16.86
C TYR A 53 -21.77 -17.67 17.30
N LYS A 54 -20.90 -18.04 16.37
CA LYS A 54 -19.46 -18.17 16.63
C LYS A 54 -18.74 -16.88 16.29
N TYR A 55 -17.93 -16.39 17.22
CA TYR A 55 -17.01 -15.29 17.00
C TYR A 55 -15.65 -15.65 17.58
N LYS A 56 -14.59 -15.62 16.75
CA LYS A 56 -13.23 -16.06 17.13
C LYS A 56 -13.23 -17.45 17.81
N ASP A 57 -13.98 -18.40 17.24
CA ASP A 57 -14.16 -19.77 17.74
C ASP A 57 -14.83 -19.90 19.13
N GLN A 58 -15.33 -18.80 19.69
CA GLN A 58 -16.12 -18.80 20.91
C GLN A 58 -17.61 -18.73 20.56
N GLU A 59 -18.40 -19.57 21.22
CA GLU A 59 -19.85 -19.56 21.12
C GLU A 59 -20.43 -18.44 21.99
N ILE A 60 -21.19 -17.54 21.37
CA ILE A 60 -21.83 -16.42 22.05
C ILE A 60 -23.34 -16.62 21.97
N ILE A 61 -23.95 -16.82 23.14
CA ILE A 61 -25.40 -17.00 23.28
C ILE A 61 -26.09 -15.63 23.24
N ILE A 62 -27.17 -15.54 22.46
CA ILE A 62 -28.02 -14.36 22.35
C ILE A 62 -29.16 -14.52 23.35
N THR A 63 -29.16 -13.73 24.42
CA THR A 63 -30.13 -13.85 25.52
C THR A 63 -31.24 -12.81 25.51
N ASN A 64 -30.99 -11.59 24.99
CA ASN A 64 -31.94 -10.48 25.02
C ASN A 64 -32.12 -9.86 23.63
N SER A 65 -33.23 -10.19 22.96
CA SER A 65 -33.64 -9.57 21.69
C SER A 65 -34.99 -8.87 21.83
N VAL A 66 -35.13 -7.70 21.22
CA VAL A 66 -36.39 -6.93 21.19
C VAL A 66 -36.95 -6.84 19.76
N PRO A 67 -38.25 -6.55 19.57
CA PRO A 67 -38.76 -6.16 18.25
C PRO A 67 -38.01 -4.92 17.73
N TYR A 68 -37.79 -4.83 16.41
CA TYR A 68 -37.06 -3.72 15.79
C TYR A 68 -37.66 -2.34 16.15
N ASP A 69 -38.99 -2.22 16.09
CA ASP A 69 -39.71 -0.97 16.39
C ASP A 69 -39.53 -0.49 17.84
N GLU A 70 -39.31 -1.42 18.77
CA GLU A 70 -39.10 -1.12 20.19
C GLU A 70 -37.62 -0.82 20.52
N SER A 71 -36.71 -1.02 19.56
CA SER A 71 -35.30 -0.78 19.79
C SER A 71 -34.99 0.71 19.86
N LEU A 72 -34.32 1.14 20.94
CA LEU A 72 -33.80 2.51 21.06
C LEU A 72 -32.67 2.81 20.05
N LEU A 73 -32.17 1.79 19.37
CA LEU A 73 -31.14 1.89 18.33
C LEU A 73 -31.70 1.82 16.91
N SER A 74 -33.02 1.70 16.73
CA SER A 74 -33.63 1.78 15.41
C SER A 74 -33.44 3.17 14.81
N GLN A 75 -33.36 3.25 13.48
CA GLN A 75 -33.11 4.51 12.80
C GLN A 75 -34.16 5.58 13.13
N GLU A 76 -35.43 5.19 13.30
CA GLU A 76 -36.50 6.11 13.68
C GLU A 76 -36.26 6.73 15.07
N ASN A 77 -35.79 5.94 16.02
CA ASN A 77 -35.47 6.43 17.36
C ASN A 77 -34.18 7.27 17.37
N LEU A 78 -33.16 6.88 16.60
CA LEU A 78 -31.91 7.62 16.45
C LEU A 78 -32.07 8.98 15.74
N ASN A 79 -33.06 9.10 14.85
CA ASN A 79 -33.40 10.38 14.22
C ASN A 79 -33.95 11.40 15.22
N ASN A 80 -34.67 10.92 16.24
CA ASN A 80 -35.40 11.76 17.18
C ASN A 80 -34.68 11.96 18.52
N ARG A 81 -33.78 11.05 18.91
CA ARG A 81 -33.09 11.05 20.21
C ARG A 81 -31.65 10.56 20.07
N GLN A 82 -30.76 11.11 20.90
CA GLN A 82 -29.42 10.55 21.02
C GLN A 82 -29.47 9.16 21.66
N PRO A 83 -28.66 8.20 21.19
CA PRO A 83 -28.62 6.87 21.80
C PRO A 83 -28.15 6.97 23.25
N PRO A 84 -28.77 6.20 24.18
CA PRO A 84 -28.32 6.15 25.55
C PRO A 84 -26.86 5.70 25.65
N ALA A 85 -26.04 6.37 26.46
CA ALA A 85 -24.61 6.06 26.58
C ALA A 85 -24.31 4.63 27.06
N GLU A 86 -25.26 4.02 27.77
CA GLU A 86 -25.16 2.65 28.29
C GLU A 86 -25.42 1.58 27.21
N LEU A 87 -26.17 1.91 26.16
CA LEU A 87 -26.67 0.95 25.18
C LEU A 87 -25.79 0.90 23.93
N LYS A 88 -24.65 0.21 24.01
CA LYS A 88 -23.65 0.13 22.93
C LYS A 88 -24.05 -0.79 21.77
N GLN A 89 -24.93 -1.75 22.02
CA GLN A 89 -25.44 -2.70 21.04
C GLN A 89 -26.75 -3.32 21.54
N GLN A 90 -27.63 -3.71 20.62
CA GLN A 90 -28.90 -4.37 20.95
C GLN A 90 -29.25 -5.39 19.88
N TRP A 91 -29.63 -6.61 20.28
CA TRP A 91 -30.19 -7.57 19.35
C TRP A 91 -31.65 -7.24 19.09
N VAL A 92 -32.04 -7.28 17.83
CA VAL A 92 -33.40 -7.04 17.38
C VAL A 92 -33.90 -8.16 16.48
N ILE A 93 -35.20 -8.38 16.48
CA ILE A 93 -35.88 -9.25 15.52
C ILE A 93 -36.54 -8.34 14.48
N ASP A 94 -36.05 -8.42 13.25
CA ASP A 94 -36.59 -7.72 12.08
C ASP A 94 -37.94 -8.36 11.65
N ASP A 95 -38.72 -7.65 10.83
CA ASP A 95 -40.03 -8.06 10.30
C ASP A 95 -40.00 -9.44 9.61
N LYS A 96 -38.83 -9.82 9.10
CA LYS A 96 -38.55 -11.13 8.49
C LYS A 96 -38.22 -12.24 9.50
N GLN A 97 -38.44 -12.02 10.80
CA GLN A 97 -38.06 -12.91 11.90
C GLN A 97 -36.55 -13.21 11.96
N GLN A 98 -35.71 -12.32 11.43
CA GLN A 98 -34.26 -12.47 11.46
C GLN A 98 -33.66 -11.70 12.64
N LEU A 99 -32.81 -12.40 13.40
CA LEU A 99 -32.02 -11.81 14.49
C LEU A 99 -30.87 -10.98 13.93
N THR A 100 -30.92 -9.68 14.20
CA THR A 100 -29.95 -8.69 13.74
C THR A 100 -29.37 -7.96 14.93
N LEU A 101 -28.08 -7.65 14.91
CA LEU A 101 -27.45 -6.82 15.96
C LEU A 101 -27.40 -5.38 15.49
N LEU A 102 -28.06 -4.47 16.21
CA LEU A 102 -27.96 -3.03 15.99
C LEU A 102 -26.85 -2.43 16.84
N LYS A 103 -26.09 -1.50 16.25
CA LYS A 103 -25.15 -0.63 16.95
C LYS A 103 -25.39 0.82 16.53
N PRO A 104 -25.41 1.78 17.46
CA PRO A 104 -25.46 3.18 17.09
C PRO A 104 -24.09 3.59 16.54
N ALA A 105 -24.10 4.26 15.39
CA ALA A 105 -22.93 4.94 14.87
C ALA A 105 -23.28 6.38 14.53
N PHE A 106 -22.27 7.23 14.35
CA PHE A 106 -22.52 8.63 14.03
C PHE A 106 -21.59 9.15 12.96
N HIS A 107 -21.99 10.24 12.31
CA HIS A 107 -21.15 11.05 11.45
C HIS A 107 -21.48 12.54 11.60
N PHE A 108 -20.57 13.43 11.21
CA PHE A 108 -20.71 14.88 11.19
C PHE A 108 -21.10 15.40 9.79
N SER A 109 -21.92 14.63 9.07
CA SER A 109 -22.26 14.94 7.66
C SER A 109 -20.99 15.19 6.81
N LEU A 110 -21.00 16.21 5.93
CA LEU A 110 -19.86 16.54 5.06
C LEU A 110 -18.56 16.78 5.85
N TRP A 111 -18.67 17.26 7.08
CA TRP A 111 -17.51 17.52 7.94
C TRP A 111 -16.76 16.25 8.33
N SER A 112 -17.39 15.07 8.27
CA SER A 112 -16.69 13.81 8.50
C SER A 112 -15.56 13.54 7.51
N LEU A 113 -15.57 14.20 6.35
CA LEU A 113 -14.52 14.12 5.34
C LEU A 113 -13.41 15.17 5.54
N LEU A 114 -13.54 16.08 6.52
CA LEU A 114 -12.57 17.15 6.74
C LEU A 114 -11.13 16.64 6.99
N PRO A 115 -10.88 15.63 7.86
CA PRO A 115 -9.51 15.13 8.07
C PRO A 115 -8.89 14.60 6.78
N ALA A 116 -9.65 13.82 6.01
CA ALA A 116 -9.24 13.30 4.72
C ALA A 116 -8.98 14.41 3.70
N PHE A 117 -9.86 15.41 3.63
CA PHE A 117 -9.69 16.56 2.74
C PHE A 117 -8.43 17.35 3.08
N ILE A 118 -8.19 17.65 4.36
CA ILE A 118 -6.98 18.34 4.80
C ILE A 118 -5.75 17.50 4.48
N THR A 119 -5.77 16.20 4.75
CA THR A 119 -4.67 15.32 4.37
C THR A 119 -4.42 15.35 2.87
N ILE A 120 -5.42 15.15 2.02
CA ILE A 120 -5.25 15.19 0.55
C ILE A 120 -4.73 16.56 0.10
N ALA A 121 -5.36 17.65 0.55
CA ALA A 121 -4.99 19.01 0.16
C ALA A 121 -3.54 19.34 0.54
N LEU A 122 -3.13 19.01 1.77
CA LEU A 122 -1.76 19.19 2.22
C LEU A 122 -0.81 18.27 1.48
N CYS A 123 -1.17 17.01 1.24
CA CYS A 123 -0.32 16.07 0.51
C CYS A 123 -0.03 16.55 -0.93
N LEU A 124 -1.05 17.06 -1.62
CA LEU A 124 -0.91 17.63 -2.96
C LEU A 124 -0.08 18.92 -2.98
N LEU A 125 -0.14 19.72 -1.92
CA LEU A 125 0.53 21.02 -1.82
C LEU A 125 1.99 20.91 -1.34
N THR A 126 2.22 20.17 -0.25
CA THR A 126 3.54 19.98 0.37
C THR A 126 4.37 18.94 -0.37
N ARG A 127 3.71 18.03 -1.10
CA ARG A 127 4.33 16.84 -1.71
C ARG A 127 5.03 15.97 -0.67
N GLU A 128 4.51 15.96 0.56
CA GLU A 128 5.12 15.27 1.69
C GLU A 128 4.01 14.55 2.51
N PRO A 129 4.05 13.21 2.61
CA PRO A 129 2.98 12.43 3.21
C PRO A 129 2.93 12.50 4.75
N ILE A 130 4.06 12.64 5.45
CA ILE A 130 4.09 12.59 6.92
C ILE A 130 3.34 13.78 7.50
N THR A 131 3.66 14.99 7.04
CA THR A 131 3.01 16.25 7.42
C THR A 131 1.52 16.23 7.09
N ALA A 132 1.15 15.71 5.92
CA ALA A 132 -0.25 15.59 5.51
C ALA A 132 -1.06 14.60 6.38
N LEU A 133 -0.51 13.42 6.63
CA LEU A 133 -1.16 12.41 7.48
C LEU A 133 -1.23 12.88 8.93
N PHE A 134 -0.14 13.42 9.48
CA PHE A 134 -0.11 13.96 10.84
C PHE A 134 -1.13 15.11 10.99
N SER A 135 -1.21 16.02 10.02
CA SER A 135 -2.20 17.09 10.02
C SER A 135 -3.64 16.57 10.04
N GLY A 136 -3.93 15.52 9.26
CA GLY A 136 -5.24 14.85 9.30
C GLY A 136 -5.53 14.17 10.64
N VAL A 137 -4.54 13.51 11.24
CA VAL A 137 -4.63 12.94 12.59
C VAL A 137 -4.98 14.02 13.61
N VAL A 138 -4.28 15.15 13.59
CA VAL A 138 -4.54 16.28 14.51
C VAL A 138 -5.94 16.84 14.31
N VAL A 139 -6.32 17.16 13.06
CA VAL A 139 -7.64 17.71 12.74
C VAL A 139 -8.75 16.77 13.16
N GLY A 140 -8.62 15.47 12.87
CA GLY A 140 -9.63 14.48 13.24
C GLY A 140 -9.71 14.21 14.75
N ALA A 141 -8.57 14.16 15.45
CA ALA A 141 -8.55 14.05 16.91
C ALA A 141 -9.27 15.24 17.57
N VAL A 142 -8.99 16.46 17.10
CA VAL A 142 -9.65 17.67 17.62
C VAL A 142 -11.15 17.67 17.32
N MET A 143 -11.59 17.18 16.15
CA MET A 143 -13.02 17.02 15.87
C MET A 143 -13.71 16.09 16.88
N LEU A 144 -13.03 15.01 17.28
CA LEU A 144 -13.52 14.07 18.30
C LEU A 144 -13.45 14.64 19.73
N GLY A 145 -12.76 15.74 19.94
CA GLY A 145 -12.56 16.36 21.26
C GLY A 145 -11.33 15.83 22.00
N GLU A 146 -10.46 15.09 21.31
CA GLU A 146 -9.25 14.49 21.86
C GLU A 146 -8.06 15.44 21.67
N TYR A 147 -7.75 16.23 22.71
CA TYR A 147 -6.63 17.19 22.69
C TYR A 147 -5.29 16.55 23.09
N ASN A 148 -5.32 15.43 23.84
CA ASN A 148 -4.10 14.68 24.18
C ASN A 148 -3.76 13.69 23.07
N LEU A 149 -3.04 14.17 22.07
CA LEU A 149 -2.63 13.35 20.93
C LEU A 149 -1.72 12.19 21.31
N THR A 150 -0.95 12.32 22.40
CA THR A 150 0.02 11.28 22.78
C THR A 150 -0.69 10.11 23.46
N ASP A 151 -1.36 10.36 24.58
CA ASP A 151 -1.89 9.29 25.43
C ASP A 151 -3.23 8.73 24.92
N ASN A 152 -4.06 9.57 24.28
CA ASN A 152 -5.39 9.16 23.85
C ASN A 152 -5.44 8.75 22.37
N VAL A 153 -4.49 9.21 21.55
CA VAL A 153 -4.51 8.97 20.10
C VAL A 153 -3.33 8.10 19.66
N ILE A 154 -2.09 8.53 19.83
CA ILE A 154 -0.91 7.83 19.31
C ILE A 154 -0.70 6.51 20.06
N ILE A 155 -0.48 6.55 21.38
CA ILE A 155 -0.15 5.35 22.18
C ILE A 155 -1.18 4.22 22.01
N PRO A 156 -2.50 4.45 22.13
CA PRO A 156 -3.48 3.38 22.02
C PRO A 156 -3.53 2.77 20.61
N ASN A 157 -3.25 3.57 19.58
CA ASN A 157 -3.20 3.06 18.21
C ASN A 157 -1.91 2.26 17.94
N LEU A 158 -0.76 2.67 18.48
CA LEU A 158 0.49 1.91 18.38
C LEU A 158 0.44 0.59 19.15
N ALA A 159 -0.23 0.58 20.31
CA ALA A 159 -0.34 -0.58 21.17
C ALA A 159 -1.27 -1.68 20.61
N LYS A 160 -2.00 -1.42 19.53
CA LYS A 160 -2.81 -2.44 18.86
C LYS A 160 -1.91 -3.51 18.26
N GLU A 161 -2.21 -4.79 18.54
CA GLU A 161 -1.45 -5.96 18.05
C GLU A 161 -1.13 -5.87 16.55
N GLY A 162 -2.12 -5.53 15.71
CA GLY A 162 -1.92 -5.40 14.27
C GLY A 162 -0.94 -4.28 13.89
N THR A 163 -0.98 -3.13 14.58
CA THR A 163 -0.06 -2.01 14.30
C THR A 163 1.36 -2.34 14.74
N ALA A 164 1.50 -2.93 15.92
CA ALA A 164 2.78 -3.40 16.44
C ALA A 164 3.39 -4.50 15.53
N ALA A 165 2.59 -5.45 15.06
CA ALA A 165 3.03 -6.51 14.15
C ALA A 165 3.54 -5.93 12.82
N ILE A 166 2.82 -4.95 12.26
CA ILE A 166 3.20 -4.25 11.03
C ILE A 166 4.53 -3.50 11.22
N LEU A 167 4.70 -2.77 12.32
CA LEU A 167 5.95 -2.05 12.62
C LEU A 167 7.11 -3.02 12.86
N LEU A 168 6.90 -4.13 13.57
CA LEU A 168 7.91 -5.17 13.75
C LEU A 168 8.36 -5.72 12.39
N LEU A 169 7.41 -6.09 11.52
CA LEU A 169 7.70 -6.64 10.21
C LEU A 169 8.50 -5.67 9.33
N TYR A 170 8.04 -4.42 9.22
CA TYR A 170 8.64 -3.45 8.31
C TYR A 170 9.91 -2.82 8.83
N LEU A 171 9.85 -2.26 10.03
CA LEU A 171 10.99 -1.54 10.60
C LEU A 171 12.09 -2.53 10.95
N TRP A 172 11.77 -3.60 11.70
CA TRP A 172 12.80 -4.48 12.27
C TRP A 172 13.19 -5.64 11.35
N LEU A 173 12.22 -6.43 10.89
CA LEU A 173 12.55 -7.68 10.18
C LEU A 173 13.03 -7.40 8.75
N LEU A 174 12.24 -6.66 7.96
CA LEU A 174 12.61 -6.28 6.60
C LEU A 174 13.80 -5.33 6.59
N GLY A 175 13.74 -4.23 7.37
CA GLY A 175 14.86 -3.29 7.52
C GLY A 175 16.15 -4.00 7.92
N GLY A 176 16.09 -4.83 8.96
CA GLY A 176 17.22 -5.62 9.43
C GLY A 176 17.82 -6.56 8.36
N LEU A 177 16.97 -7.31 7.64
CA LEU A 177 17.43 -8.26 6.62
C LEU A 177 18.16 -7.53 5.49
N LEU A 178 17.58 -6.43 5.01
CA LEU A 178 18.18 -5.60 3.97
C LEU A 178 19.49 -4.97 4.43
N GLY A 179 19.54 -4.53 5.68
CA GLY A 179 20.74 -3.99 6.32
C GLY A 179 21.88 -5.02 6.37
N VAL A 180 21.58 -6.26 6.77
CA VAL A 180 22.56 -7.36 6.79
C VAL A 180 23.03 -7.68 5.37
N TRP A 181 22.13 -7.83 4.39
CA TRP A 181 22.53 -8.07 2.99
C TRP A 181 23.38 -6.96 2.39
N THR A 182 23.09 -5.71 2.74
CA THR A 182 23.90 -4.56 2.32
C THR A 182 25.29 -4.64 2.93
N LYS A 183 25.39 -4.99 4.21
CA LYS A 183 26.66 -5.10 4.93
C LYS A 183 27.51 -6.29 4.47
N THR A 184 26.90 -7.41 4.12
CA THR A 184 27.61 -8.58 3.61
C THR A 184 27.97 -8.48 2.13
N GLY A 185 27.36 -7.57 1.37
CA GLY A 185 27.51 -7.50 -0.08
C GLY A 185 26.84 -8.66 -0.82
N ALA A 186 25.92 -9.38 -0.15
CA ALA A 186 25.29 -10.59 -0.68
C ALA A 186 24.59 -10.36 -2.03
N ALA A 187 23.92 -9.22 -2.19
CA ALA A 187 23.24 -8.88 -3.42
C ALA A 187 24.18 -8.55 -4.58
N GLN A 188 25.30 -7.88 -4.31
CA GLN A 188 26.34 -7.64 -5.31
C GLN A 188 26.99 -8.96 -5.75
N ALA A 189 27.25 -9.89 -4.82
CA ALA A 189 27.78 -11.21 -5.17
C ALA A 189 26.82 -12.00 -6.07
N PHE A 190 25.52 -11.86 -5.86
CA PHE A 190 24.50 -12.44 -6.73
C PHE A 190 24.45 -11.76 -8.11
N ALA A 191 24.54 -10.44 -8.16
CA ALA A 191 24.65 -9.66 -9.39
C ALA A 191 25.76 -10.17 -10.31
N ASP A 192 26.95 -10.30 -9.75
CA ASP A 192 28.17 -10.68 -10.47
C ASP A 192 28.06 -12.12 -10.99
N TYR A 193 27.47 -13.01 -10.19
CA TYR A 193 27.18 -14.39 -10.60
C TYR A 193 26.22 -14.43 -11.79
N MET A 194 25.09 -13.72 -11.72
CA MET A 194 24.10 -13.68 -12.79
C MET A 194 24.68 -13.08 -14.08
N THR A 195 25.49 -12.03 -13.93
CA THR A 195 26.23 -11.39 -15.02
C THR A 195 27.14 -12.38 -15.75
N LYS A 196 28.00 -13.08 -15.02
CA LYS A 196 29.00 -13.98 -15.60
C LYS A 196 28.38 -15.18 -16.33
N HIS A 197 27.23 -15.66 -15.86
CA HIS A 197 26.66 -16.92 -16.33
C HIS A 197 25.50 -16.75 -17.33
N PHE A 198 24.75 -15.64 -17.29
CA PHE A 198 23.50 -15.51 -18.06
C PHE A 198 23.48 -14.39 -19.11
N VAL A 199 24.37 -13.40 -19.04
CA VAL A 199 24.36 -12.29 -20.01
C VAL A 199 25.32 -12.51 -21.17
N ARG A 200 24.76 -12.47 -22.38
CA ARG A 200 25.45 -12.63 -23.68
C ARG A 200 25.34 -11.40 -24.60
N GLY A 201 24.45 -10.45 -24.28
CA GLY A 201 24.17 -9.24 -25.06
C GLY A 201 22.94 -8.47 -24.55
N PRO A 202 22.47 -7.44 -25.29
CA PRO A 202 21.45 -6.50 -24.82
C PRO A 202 20.14 -7.17 -24.39
N ARG A 203 19.63 -8.13 -25.18
CA ARG A 203 18.39 -8.86 -24.86
C ARG A 203 18.50 -9.67 -23.58
N SER A 204 19.58 -10.43 -23.42
CA SER A 204 19.83 -11.20 -22.20
C SER A 204 20.06 -10.31 -20.98
N ALA A 205 20.69 -9.14 -21.14
CA ALA A 205 20.88 -8.19 -20.04
C ALA A 205 19.53 -7.66 -19.52
N LYS A 206 18.62 -7.28 -20.43
CA LYS A 206 17.27 -6.85 -20.08
C LYS A 206 16.45 -7.97 -19.43
N LEU A 207 16.50 -9.19 -19.98
CA LEU A 207 15.80 -10.34 -19.40
C LEU A 207 16.31 -10.73 -18.01
N VAL A 208 17.63 -10.72 -17.81
CA VAL A 208 18.24 -10.96 -16.49
C VAL A 208 17.79 -9.88 -15.52
N THR A 209 17.80 -8.60 -15.95
CA THR A 209 17.31 -7.50 -15.12
C THR A 209 15.85 -7.66 -14.73
N TRP A 210 14.98 -8.00 -15.68
CA TRP A 210 13.57 -8.24 -15.44
C TRP A 210 13.34 -9.41 -14.47
N LEU A 211 14.08 -10.51 -14.65
CA LEU A 211 14.03 -11.67 -13.76
C LEU A 211 14.48 -11.28 -12.33
N LEU A 212 15.56 -10.50 -12.22
CA LEU A 212 16.04 -10.01 -10.93
C LEU A 212 14.98 -9.14 -10.27
N GLY A 213 14.38 -8.17 -10.95
CA GLY A 213 13.28 -7.39 -10.40
C GLY A 213 12.11 -8.24 -9.89
N ILE A 214 11.71 -9.27 -10.66
CA ILE A 214 10.69 -10.23 -10.22
C ILE A 214 11.12 -11.06 -9.01
N LEU A 215 12.41 -11.33 -8.85
CA LEU A 215 12.94 -12.05 -7.70
C LEU A 215 13.02 -11.14 -6.46
N PHE A 216 13.32 -9.85 -6.67
CA PHE A 216 13.62 -8.86 -5.63
C PHE A 216 12.44 -7.99 -5.18
N PHE A 217 11.23 -8.24 -5.69
CA PHE A 217 9.99 -7.47 -5.45
C PHE A 217 9.55 -7.23 -3.99
N GLN A 218 10.31 -7.66 -2.98
CA GLN A 218 9.95 -7.58 -1.56
C GLN A 218 9.75 -6.15 -1.03
N GLY A 219 10.25 -5.10 -1.72
CA GLY A 219 9.98 -3.71 -1.37
C GLY A 219 10.46 -2.73 -2.44
N GLY A 220 9.64 -1.73 -2.80
CA GLY A 220 9.88 -0.84 -3.95
C GLY A 220 11.27 -0.19 -3.94
N THR A 221 11.58 0.58 -2.90
CA THR A 221 12.82 1.36 -2.75
C THR A 221 14.08 0.49 -2.76
N MET A 222 14.06 -0.59 -1.97
CA MET A 222 15.23 -1.45 -1.76
C MET A 222 15.43 -2.42 -2.92
N SER A 223 14.36 -2.96 -3.50
CA SER A 223 14.43 -3.72 -4.77
C SER A 223 15.06 -2.86 -5.86
N THR A 224 14.61 -1.62 -6.00
CA THR A 224 15.12 -0.68 -7.00
C THR A 224 16.61 -0.41 -6.85
N VAL A 225 17.06 -0.14 -5.62
CA VAL A 225 18.48 0.11 -5.36
C VAL A 225 19.29 -1.13 -5.69
N LEU A 226 18.85 -2.26 -5.14
CA LEU A 226 19.58 -3.51 -5.21
C LEU A 226 19.71 -4.01 -6.65
N VAL A 227 18.58 -4.09 -7.36
CA VAL A 227 18.54 -4.52 -8.76
C VAL A 227 19.28 -3.50 -9.61
N GLY A 228 19.04 -2.20 -9.44
CA GLY A 228 19.65 -1.18 -10.29
C GLY A 228 21.17 -1.10 -10.17
N THR A 229 21.74 -1.15 -8.97
CA THR A 229 23.21 -1.15 -8.78
C THR A 229 23.85 -2.45 -9.30
N THR A 230 23.16 -3.57 -9.11
CA THR A 230 23.53 -4.91 -9.59
C THR A 230 23.61 -4.97 -11.11
N VAL A 231 22.60 -4.45 -11.80
CA VAL A 231 22.43 -4.64 -13.25
C VAL A 231 23.06 -3.55 -14.10
N ARG A 232 23.44 -2.41 -13.51
CA ARG A 232 24.00 -1.30 -14.28
C ARG A 232 25.32 -1.65 -15.00
N PRO A 233 26.40 -2.10 -14.32
CA PRO A 233 27.66 -2.39 -15.02
C PRO A 233 27.50 -3.43 -16.13
N LEU A 234 26.56 -4.35 -15.91
CA LEU A 234 26.15 -5.39 -16.83
C LEU A 234 25.45 -4.83 -18.08
N ALA A 235 24.47 -3.96 -17.88
CA ALA A 235 23.69 -3.34 -18.94
C ALA A 235 24.54 -2.40 -19.79
N ASP A 236 25.44 -1.65 -19.16
CA ASP A 236 26.36 -0.73 -19.82
C ASP A 236 27.27 -1.49 -20.77
N LYS A 237 27.87 -2.60 -20.29
CA LYS A 237 28.69 -3.49 -21.11
C LYS A 237 27.91 -4.15 -22.23
N ALA A 238 26.63 -4.44 -22.01
CA ALA A 238 25.74 -5.04 -22.99
C ALA A 238 25.16 -4.03 -24.00
N GLY A 239 25.43 -2.73 -23.86
CA GLY A 239 24.97 -1.68 -24.76
C GLY A 239 23.48 -1.38 -24.64
N VAL A 240 22.89 -1.48 -23.45
CA VAL A 240 21.48 -1.14 -23.21
C VAL A 240 21.38 0.32 -22.75
N SER A 241 20.46 1.09 -23.34
CA SER A 241 20.24 2.49 -22.91
C SER A 241 19.80 2.57 -21.45
N HIS A 242 20.25 3.60 -20.73
CA HIS A 242 19.87 3.76 -19.32
C HIS A 242 18.37 4.03 -19.13
N GLU A 243 17.68 4.62 -20.12
CA GLU A 243 16.21 4.78 -20.08
C GLU A 243 15.49 3.43 -20.13
N GLU A 244 15.93 2.49 -20.98
CA GLU A 244 15.37 1.13 -21.00
C GLU A 244 15.62 0.40 -19.69
N MET A 245 16.82 0.53 -19.14
CA MET A 245 17.21 -0.12 -17.89
C MET A 245 16.43 0.42 -16.70
N SER A 246 16.37 1.74 -16.56
CA SER A 246 15.63 2.41 -15.49
C SER A 246 14.15 2.04 -15.55
N TYR A 247 13.54 1.98 -16.74
CA TYR A 247 12.15 1.55 -16.89
C TYR A 247 11.90 0.09 -16.48
N ILE A 248 12.83 -0.83 -16.80
CA ILE A 248 12.73 -2.23 -16.38
C ILE A 248 12.83 -2.34 -14.86
N VAL A 249 13.84 -1.71 -14.25
CA VAL A 249 14.06 -1.74 -12.80
C VAL A 249 12.85 -1.16 -12.05
N ASP A 250 12.35 0.00 -12.48
CA ASP A 250 11.22 0.68 -11.84
C ASP A 250 9.91 -0.14 -11.95
N SER A 251 9.57 -0.62 -13.15
CA SER A 251 8.32 -1.39 -13.32
C SER A 251 8.36 -2.78 -12.66
N THR A 252 9.56 -3.28 -12.36
CA THR A 252 9.76 -4.53 -11.60
C THR A 252 10.07 -4.27 -10.13
N ALA A 253 9.75 -3.07 -9.64
CA ALA A 253 9.70 -2.74 -8.22
C ALA A 253 8.24 -2.73 -7.73
N SER A 254 7.59 -1.56 -7.69
CA SER A 254 6.22 -1.43 -7.12
C SER A 254 5.14 -2.18 -7.93
N PRO A 255 5.12 -2.20 -9.28
CA PRO A 255 4.09 -2.93 -10.04
C PRO A 255 4.10 -4.44 -9.87
N ILE A 256 5.27 -5.08 -9.81
CA ILE A 256 5.32 -6.51 -9.53
C ILE A 256 4.96 -6.82 -8.07
N ALA A 257 5.27 -5.91 -7.13
CA ALA A 257 4.93 -6.07 -5.72
C ALA A 257 3.41 -6.08 -5.46
N SER A 258 2.61 -5.48 -6.35
CA SER A 258 1.14 -5.55 -6.29
C SER A 258 0.57 -6.84 -6.89
N VAL A 259 1.35 -7.59 -7.66
CA VAL A 259 0.94 -8.83 -8.35
C VAL A 259 1.43 -10.06 -7.61
N ILE A 260 2.72 -10.11 -7.28
CA ILE A 260 3.29 -11.15 -6.42
C ILE A 260 3.22 -10.62 -4.99
N ALA A 261 2.10 -10.85 -4.32
CA ALA A 261 1.87 -10.31 -2.98
C ALA A 261 2.48 -11.15 -1.85
N LEU A 262 3.64 -11.76 -2.09
CA LEU A 262 4.44 -12.48 -1.08
C LEU A 262 5.48 -11.55 -0.44
N ASN A 263 5.08 -10.30 -0.23
CA ASN A 263 5.86 -9.25 0.42
C ASN A 263 5.06 -8.73 1.61
N ALA A 264 5.46 -7.60 2.18
CA ALA A 264 4.81 -7.09 3.38
C ALA A 264 3.59 -6.17 3.09
N TRP A 265 3.24 -5.92 1.81
CA TRP A 265 2.09 -5.09 1.42
C TRP A 265 0.74 -5.64 1.89
N PRO A 266 0.44 -6.96 1.83
CA PRO A 266 -0.82 -7.49 2.35
C PRO A 266 -1.04 -7.15 3.83
N ALA A 267 0.02 -7.25 4.64
CA ALA A 267 -0.05 -6.95 6.07
C ALA A 267 -0.34 -5.47 6.34
N TYR A 268 0.21 -4.58 5.51
CA TYR A 268 -0.13 -3.15 5.58
C TYR A 268 -1.56 -2.90 5.13
N ILE A 269 -1.89 -3.30 3.90
CA ILE A 269 -3.13 -2.89 3.24
C ILE A 269 -4.35 -3.50 3.93
N GLN A 270 -4.25 -4.73 4.47
CA GLN A 270 -5.35 -5.30 5.25
C GLN A 270 -5.75 -4.40 6.42
N ALA A 271 -4.83 -3.65 7.04
CA ALA A 271 -5.14 -2.77 8.16
C ALA A 271 -5.95 -1.53 7.74
N LEU A 272 -5.91 -1.16 6.45
CA LEU A 272 -6.56 0.03 5.90
C LEU A 272 -7.94 -0.22 5.33
N ILE A 273 -8.29 -1.48 5.03
CA ILE A 273 -9.51 -1.84 4.29
C ILE A 273 -10.64 -2.35 5.18
N PHE A 274 -10.56 -2.16 6.50
CA PHE A 274 -11.66 -2.53 7.38
C PHE A 274 -12.90 -1.68 7.10
N VAL A 275 -14.03 -2.34 6.84
CA VAL A 275 -15.34 -1.71 6.69
C VAL A 275 -16.31 -2.28 7.71
N PRO A 276 -16.91 -1.47 8.60
CA PRO A 276 -17.92 -1.95 9.54
C PRO A 276 -19.11 -2.58 8.82
N GLY A 277 -19.56 -3.74 9.29
CA GLY A 277 -20.75 -4.43 8.76
C GLY A 277 -20.49 -5.39 7.61
N VAL A 278 -19.25 -5.44 7.10
CA VAL A 278 -18.87 -6.33 5.99
C VAL A 278 -18.21 -7.58 6.54
N ALA A 279 -18.90 -8.72 6.45
CA ALA A 279 -18.46 -9.98 7.04
C ALA A 279 -17.09 -10.44 6.50
N PHE A 280 -16.87 -10.37 5.18
CA PHE A 280 -15.61 -10.78 4.54
C PHE A 280 -14.43 -9.80 4.76
N LEU A 281 -14.64 -8.72 5.52
CA LEU A 281 -13.57 -7.79 5.96
C LEU A 281 -13.50 -7.66 7.49
N ALA A 282 -14.26 -8.47 8.23
CA ALA A 282 -14.44 -8.31 9.67
C ALA A 282 -13.15 -8.61 10.44
N THR A 283 -12.48 -9.72 10.12
CA THR A 283 -11.22 -10.09 10.78
C THR A 283 -10.00 -9.77 9.92
N GLU A 284 -8.83 -9.74 10.55
CA GLU A 284 -7.55 -9.61 9.83
C GLU A 284 -7.35 -10.75 8.83
N SER A 285 -7.69 -11.98 9.20
CA SER A 285 -7.62 -13.13 8.29
C SER A 285 -8.52 -12.95 7.08
N ASP A 286 -9.74 -12.44 7.26
CA ASP A 286 -10.69 -12.24 6.15
C ASP A 286 -10.21 -11.13 5.21
N ARG A 287 -9.68 -10.03 5.75
CA ARG A 287 -9.08 -8.95 4.94
C ARG A 287 -7.86 -9.41 4.16
N LEU A 288 -7.03 -10.29 4.74
CA LEU A 288 -5.92 -10.92 4.02
C LEU A 288 -6.44 -11.82 2.90
N LYS A 289 -7.45 -12.67 3.15
CA LYS A 289 -8.07 -13.49 2.09
C LYS A 289 -8.65 -12.64 0.97
N PHE A 290 -9.35 -11.56 1.31
CA PHE A 290 -9.89 -10.58 0.35
C PHE A 290 -8.79 -9.89 -0.46
N PHE A 291 -7.67 -9.53 0.19
CA PHE A 291 -6.50 -8.99 -0.51
C PHE A 291 -6.04 -9.97 -1.60
N PHE A 292 -5.81 -11.23 -1.24
CA PHE A 292 -5.32 -12.24 -2.18
C PHE A 292 -6.32 -12.57 -3.29
N SER A 293 -7.62 -12.58 -2.99
CA SER A 293 -8.67 -12.76 -4.01
C SER A 293 -8.77 -11.57 -4.98
N SER A 294 -8.26 -10.40 -4.60
CA SER A 294 -8.29 -9.19 -5.42
C SER A 294 -7.10 -9.07 -6.40
N ILE A 295 -6.03 -9.86 -6.22
CA ILE A 295 -4.81 -9.83 -7.05
C ILE A 295 -5.08 -10.04 -8.55
N PRO A 296 -5.98 -10.95 -8.99
CA PRO A 296 -6.27 -11.13 -10.42
C PRO A 296 -6.79 -9.85 -11.11
N PHE A 297 -7.41 -8.94 -10.35
CA PHE A 297 -7.87 -7.66 -10.85
C PHE A 297 -6.76 -6.61 -10.86
N SER A 298 -5.50 -6.94 -10.53
CA SER A 298 -4.39 -6.00 -10.52
C SER A 298 -3.88 -5.66 -11.95
N PHE A 299 -4.80 -5.25 -12.82
CA PHE A 299 -4.58 -5.16 -14.27
C PHE A 299 -3.43 -4.23 -14.63
N TYR A 300 -3.29 -3.07 -13.99
CA TYR A 300 -2.17 -2.18 -14.25
C TYR A 300 -0.82 -2.83 -13.89
N GLY A 301 -0.68 -3.40 -12.70
CA GLY A 301 0.54 -4.08 -12.27
C GLY A 301 0.93 -5.21 -13.23
N ILE A 302 -0.05 -6.03 -13.61
CA ILE A 302 0.13 -7.11 -14.60
C ILE A 302 0.58 -6.54 -15.95
N LEU A 303 -0.08 -5.51 -16.47
CA LEU A 303 0.23 -4.91 -17.76
C LEU A 303 1.59 -4.18 -17.76
N ALA A 304 1.97 -3.53 -16.67
CA ALA A 304 3.27 -2.89 -16.52
C ALA A 304 4.42 -3.90 -16.56
N VAL A 305 4.28 -5.02 -15.82
CA VAL A 305 5.26 -6.12 -15.78
C VAL A 305 5.34 -6.85 -17.13
N ILE A 306 4.19 -7.10 -17.78
CA ILE A 306 4.17 -7.66 -19.14
C ILE A 306 4.82 -6.69 -20.12
N GLY A 307 4.58 -5.39 -19.97
CA GLY A 307 5.24 -4.34 -20.75
C GLY A 307 6.75 -4.46 -20.66
N THR A 308 7.34 -4.48 -19.47
CA THR A 308 8.80 -4.62 -19.33
C THR A 308 9.35 -5.95 -19.80
N LEU A 309 8.58 -7.04 -19.73
CA LEU A 309 8.94 -8.31 -20.37
C LEU A 309 9.01 -8.16 -21.89
N LEU A 310 7.99 -7.57 -22.51
CA LEU A 310 7.97 -7.31 -23.95
C LEU A 310 9.14 -6.43 -24.37
N LEU A 311 9.46 -5.38 -23.59
CA LEU A 311 10.65 -4.55 -23.83
C LEU A 311 11.95 -5.35 -23.74
N SER A 312 12.05 -6.26 -22.76
CA SER A 312 13.21 -7.13 -22.58
C SER A 312 13.40 -8.10 -23.76
N LEU A 313 12.30 -8.48 -24.42
CA LEU A 313 12.27 -9.25 -25.66
C LEU A 313 12.46 -8.40 -26.94
N ASN A 314 12.80 -7.10 -26.81
CA ASN A 314 12.92 -6.11 -27.90
C ASN A 314 11.60 -5.80 -28.64
N ILE A 315 10.44 -6.04 -28.04
CA ILE A 315 9.14 -5.63 -28.59
C ILE A 315 8.84 -4.22 -28.09
N THR A 316 9.25 -3.19 -28.86
CA THR A 316 9.22 -1.78 -28.40
C THR A 316 8.01 -0.97 -28.87
N LYS A 317 7.04 -1.57 -29.56
CA LYS A 317 5.90 -0.82 -30.15
C LYS A 317 5.08 -0.06 -29.11
N PHE A 318 4.89 -0.64 -27.92
CA PHE A 318 4.11 -0.06 -26.83
C PHE A 318 4.90 0.96 -25.99
N SER A 319 6.24 0.96 -26.06
CA SER A 319 7.11 1.71 -25.13
C SER A 319 7.24 3.22 -25.42
N GLY A 320 6.48 3.73 -26.39
CA GLY A 320 6.48 5.15 -26.74
C GLY A 320 7.67 5.58 -27.62
N LYS A 321 7.71 6.85 -28.01
CA LYS A 321 8.75 7.37 -28.93
C LYS A 321 10.13 7.49 -28.24
N ARG A 322 10.16 7.83 -26.95
CA ARG A 322 11.41 8.09 -26.21
C ARG A 322 12.23 6.83 -25.96
N ILE A 323 11.62 5.77 -25.41
CA ILE A 323 12.31 4.48 -25.23
C ILE A 323 12.79 3.92 -26.57
N ARG A 324 11.98 4.04 -27.64
CA ARG A 324 12.42 3.63 -28.99
C ARG A 324 13.60 4.43 -29.53
N ALA A 325 13.64 5.74 -29.27
CA ALA A 325 14.76 6.59 -29.66
C ALA A 325 16.02 6.27 -28.86
N ALA A 326 15.90 6.04 -27.55
CA ALA A 326 17.01 5.61 -26.68
C ALA A 326 17.58 4.26 -27.12
N HIS A 327 16.70 3.29 -27.41
CA HIS A 327 17.08 1.99 -27.96
C HIS A 327 17.85 2.12 -29.28
N HIS A 328 17.35 2.93 -30.20
CA HIS A 328 18.01 3.16 -31.49
C HIS A 328 19.37 3.87 -31.31
N ARG A 329 19.46 4.85 -30.42
CA ARG A 329 20.70 5.57 -30.10
C ARG A 329 21.78 4.61 -29.59
N ALA A 330 21.46 3.82 -28.55
CA ALA A 330 22.39 2.85 -28.00
C ALA A 330 22.84 1.82 -29.05
N ALA A 331 21.92 1.34 -29.90
CA ALA A 331 22.23 0.34 -30.93
C ALA A 331 23.07 0.87 -32.10
N THR A 332 22.95 2.15 -32.46
CA THR A 332 23.62 2.72 -33.65
C THR A 332 24.88 3.52 -33.34
N THR A 333 24.91 4.21 -32.20
CA THR A 333 26.00 5.12 -31.82
C THR A 333 26.85 4.57 -30.67
N GLY A 334 26.32 3.62 -29.89
CA GLY A 334 26.93 3.16 -28.63
C GLY A 334 26.72 4.10 -27.45
N GLU A 335 26.09 5.27 -27.65
CA GLU A 335 25.78 6.22 -26.58
C GLU A 335 24.57 5.75 -25.76
N LEU A 336 24.81 5.45 -24.48
CA LEU A 336 23.77 4.94 -23.57
C LEU A 336 22.86 6.05 -23.04
N ASP A 337 23.40 7.25 -22.90
CA ASP A 337 22.70 8.46 -22.43
C ASP A 337 22.36 9.41 -23.57
N ALA A 338 21.37 10.28 -23.34
CA ALA A 338 21.13 11.42 -24.24
C ALA A 338 22.22 12.48 -24.10
N SER A 339 22.49 13.24 -25.18
CA SER A 339 23.55 14.27 -25.22
C SER A 339 23.42 15.40 -24.20
N HIS A 340 22.24 15.59 -23.61
CA HIS A 340 21.91 16.59 -22.59
C HIS A 340 21.62 15.98 -21.22
N ALA A 341 21.81 14.67 -21.06
CA ALA A 341 21.58 13.97 -19.82
C ALA A 341 22.57 14.44 -18.75
N THR A 342 22.08 14.60 -17.52
CA THR A 342 22.90 14.87 -16.34
C THR A 342 22.61 13.83 -15.27
N PRO A 343 23.12 12.59 -15.43
CA PRO A 343 22.82 11.50 -14.52
C PRO A 343 23.12 11.85 -13.06
N LEU A 344 22.17 11.56 -12.19
CA LEU A 344 22.38 11.60 -10.75
C LEU A 344 23.23 10.38 -10.38
N SER A 345 24.56 10.55 -10.25
CA SER A 345 25.45 9.47 -9.84
C SER A 345 25.70 9.50 -8.34
N ALA A 346 25.00 8.66 -7.58
CA ALA A 346 25.37 8.40 -6.18
C ALA A 346 26.47 7.33 -6.14
N LYS A 347 27.73 7.75 -6.23
CA LYS A 347 28.89 6.85 -6.07
C LYS A 347 28.84 6.07 -4.75
N GLU A 348 28.25 6.67 -3.71
CA GLU A 348 28.03 6.06 -2.39
C GLU A 348 27.08 4.86 -2.41
N LEU A 349 26.12 4.79 -3.35
CA LEU A 349 25.21 3.64 -3.49
C LEU A 349 25.81 2.53 -4.37
N GLN A 350 26.88 2.82 -5.13
CA GLN A 350 27.53 1.86 -6.03
C GLN A 350 28.53 0.95 -5.31
N HIS A 351 28.88 1.27 -4.06
CA HIS A 351 29.87 0.52 -3.29
C HIS A 351 29.24 -0.02 -1.99
N CYS A 352 29.02 -1.33 -1.93
CA CYS A 352 28.77 -2.00 -0.65
C CYS A 352 30.03 -1.88 0.21
N HIS A 353 29.92 -1.28 1.40
CA HIS A 353 31.03 -1.20 2.35
C HIS A 353 31.15 -2.52 3.13
N VAL A 354 31.65 -3.54 2.43
CA VAL A 354 31.90 -4.87 2.98
C VAL A 354 33.10 -4.80 3.95
N PRO A 355 33.00 -5.33 5.18
CA PRO A 355 34.11 -5.32 6.12
C PRO A 355 35.38 -5.98 5.56
N ASP A 356 36.55 -5.41 5.89
CA ASP A 356 37.85 -5.96 5.48
C ASP A 356 37.99 -7.44 5.91
N GLY A 357 38.42 -8.28 4.96
CA GLY A 357 38.58 -9.71 5.16
C GLY A 357 37.30 -10.54 4.99
N TYR A 358 36.13 -9.92 4.81
CA TYR A 358 34.89 -10.62 4.47
C TYR A 358 34.78 -10.81 2.95
N GLN A 359 34.48 -12.03 2.50
CA GLN A 359 34.31 -12.35 1.08
C GLN A 359 32.83 -12.58 0.77
N PRO A 360 32.14 -11.68 0.05
CA PRO A 360 30.74 -11.84 -0.31
C PRO A 360 30.50 -13.12 -1.12
N HIS A 361 29.41 -13.82 -0.86
CA HIS A 361 29.03 -15.02 -1.62
C HIS A 361 27.55 -15.04 -1.97
N VAL A 362 27.24 -15.50 -3.18
CA VAL A 362 25.89 -15.58 -3.75
C VAL A 362 24.88 -16.34 -2.87
N LEU A 363 25.35 -17.34 -2.13
CA LEU A 363 24.50 -18.14 -1.22
C LEU A 363 23.98 -17.35 -0.02
N GLU A 364 24.66 -16.29 0.41
CA GLU A 364 24.20 -15.43 1.51
C GLU A 364 22.93 -14.67 1.14
N PHE A 365 22.69 -14.52 -0.16
CA PHE A 365 21.47 -13.96 -0.68
C PHE A 365 20.42 -15.07 -0.93
N PHE A 366 20.80 -16.10 -1.69
CA PHE A 366 19.87 -17.17 -2.09
C PHE A 366 19.27 -17.95 -0.91
N ILE A 367 20.08 -18.30 0.09
CA ILE A 367 19.63 -19.17 1.18
C ILE A 367 18.55 -18.47 2.03
N PRO A 368 18.74 -17.22 2.52
CA PRO A 368 17.70 -16.48 3.23
C PRO A 368 16.46 -16.17 2.37
N LEU A 369 16.64 -15.89 1.07
CA LEU A 369 15.49 -15.66 0.19
C LEU A 369 14.65 -16.93 -0.01
N LEU A 370 15.29 -18.07 -0.28
CA LEU A 370 14.61 -19.36 -0.43
C LEU A 370 13.93 -19.78 0.87
N SER A 371 14.55 -19.53 2.03
CA SER A 371 13.93 -19.83 3.32
C SER A 371 12.71 -18.96 3.57
N LEU A 372 12.76 -17.66 3.23
CA LEU A 372 11.61 -16.75 3.30
C LEU A 372 10.44 -17.30 2.48
N ILE A 373 10.67 -17.61 1.21
CA ILE A 373 9.64 -18.14 0.30
C ILE A 373 9.10 -19.48 0.81
N ALA A 374 10.00 -20.39 1.22
CA ALA A 374 9.61 -21.70 1.72
C ALA A 374 8.74 -21.59 2.98
N ILE A 375 9.12 -20.77 3.97
CA ILE A 375 8.33 -20.56 5.19
C ILE A 375 6.96 -19.96 4.84
N ALA A 376 6.90 -18.95 3.97
CA ALA A 376 5.64 -18.33 3.56
C ALA A 376 4.70 -19.32 2.86
N VAL A 377 5.23 -20.15 1.95
CA VAL A 377 4.44 -21.15 1.20
C VAL A 377 4.01 -22.31 2.11
N ILE A 378 4.91 -22.85 2.92
CA ILE A 378 4.61 -23.96 3.85
C ILE A 378 3.53 -23.53 4.84
N THR A 379 3.64 -22.33 5.40
CA THR A 379 2.66 -21.81 6.36
C THR A 379 1.32 -21.50 5.70
N PHE A 380 1.32 -21.02 4.45
CA PHE A 380 0.09 -20.88 3.67
C PHE A 380 -0.62 -22.23 3.48
N ILE A 381 0.11 -23.29 3.13
CA ILE A 381 -0.47 -24.63 2.94
C ILE A 381 -0.96 -25.21 4.28
N ALA A 382 -0.21 -25.02 5.36
CA ALA A 382 -0.51 -25.61 6.67
C ALA A 382 -1.62 -24.87 7.44
N TYR A 383 -1.64 -23.54 7.38
CA TYR A 383 -2.51 -22.68 8.20
C TYR A 383 -3.53 -21.87 7.38
N GLY A 384 -3.56 -22.02 6.05
CA GLY A 384 -4.44 -21.28 5.15
C GLY A 384 -4.10 -19.80 5.00
N SER A 385 -3.00 -19.33 5.60
CA SER A 385 -2.49 -17.96 5.48
C SER A 385 -0.97 -17.94 5.62
N PRO A 386 -0.26 -17.11 4.82
CA PRO A 386 1.20 -17.05 4.90
C PRO A 386 1.62 -16.34 6.19
N GLN A 387 2.46 -16.99 7.01
CA GLN A 387 3.00 -16.39 8.23
C GLN A 387 4.21 -15.52 7.89
N VAL A 388 3.93 -14.31 7.40
CA VAL A 388 4.95 -13.38 6.87
C VAL A 388 5.99 -13.00 7.93
N ASN A 389 5.58 -12.79 9.18
CA ASN A 389 6.51 -12.47 10.28
C ASN A 389 7.53 -13.59 10.52
N TRP A 390 7.10 -14.86 10.41
CA TRP A 390 8.00 -16.01 10.58
C TRP A 390 8.95 -16.14 9.40
N ALA A 391 8.46 -15.90 8.18
CA ALA A 391 9.28 -15.94 6.98
C ALA A 391 10.42 -14.90 7.03
N PHE A 392 10.09 -13.64 7.35
CA PHE A 392 11.09 -12.58 7.46
C PHE A 392 12.00 -12.75 8.67
N GLY A 393 11.47 -13.16 9.83
CA GLY A 393 12.27 -13.44 11.02
C GLY A 393 13.27 -14.59 10.79
N GLY A 394 12.82 -15.68 10.16
CA GLY A 394 13.68 -16.80 9.81
C GLY A 394 14.77 -16.42 8.81
N ALA A 395 14.43 -15.66 7.76
CA ALA A 395 15.38 -15.17 6.77
C ALA A 395 16.43 -14.25 7.39
N LEU A 396 16.01 -13.30 8.24
CA LEU A 396 16.91 -12.40 8.97
C LEU A 396 17.89 -13.18 9.84
N LEU A 397 17.39 -14.09 10.68
CA LEU A 397 18.24 -14.90 11.56
C LEU A 397 19.23 -15.74 10.75
N LEU A 398 18.77 -16.36 9.65
CA LEU A 398 19.62 -17.14 8.77
C LEU A 398 20.72 -16.28 8.13
N SER A 399 20.38 -15.08 7.68
CA SER A 399 21.36 -14.13 7.13
C SER A 399 22.40 -13.71 8.19
N ILE A 400 21.96 -13.48 9.43
CA ILE A 400 22.85 -13.16 10.55
C ILE A 400 23.79 -14.36 10.85
N PHE A 401 23.26 -15.57 10.93
CA PHE A 401 24.05 -16.76 11.25
C PHE A 401 25.08 -17.08 10.15
N ILE A 402 24.72 -16.91 8.88
CA ILE A 402 25.66 -17.07 7.77
C ILE A 402 26.76 -16.00 7.84
N ALA A 403 26.40 -14.74 8.10
CA ALA A 403 27.36 -13.65 8.22
C ALA A 403 28.39 -13.91 9.35
N LEU A 404 27.90 -14.25 10.55
CA LEU A 404 28.73 -14.58 11.71
C LEU A 404 29.58 -15.84 11.47
N GLY A 405 28.99 -16.90 10.91
CA GLY A 405 29.67 -18.16 10.62
C GLY A 405 30.80 -18.02 9.60
N LYS A 406 30.71 -17.04 8.69
CA LYS A 406 31.77 -16.68 7.73
C LYS A 406 32.81 -15.71 8.32
N GLY A 407 32.74 -15.37 9.60
CA GLY A 407 33.73 -14.54 10.28
C GLY A 407 33.41 -13.05 10.32
N MET A 408 32.19 -12.61 9.98
CA MET A 408 31.78 -11.22 10.23
C MET A 408 31.65 -10.98 11.74
N SER A 409 32.19 -9.86 12.25
CA SER A 409 32.03 -9.50 13.66
C SER A 409 30.57 -9.15 13.99
N LEU A 410 30.15 -9.43 15.23
CA LEU A 410 28.81 -9.07 15.71
C LEU A 410 28.56 -7.56 15.60
N THR A 411 29.57 -6.73 15.85
CA THR A 411 29.49 -5.27 15.69
C THR A 411 29.13 -4.87 14.27
N ASN A 412 29.73 -5.51 13.26
CA ASN A 412 29.42 -5.23 11.86
C ASN A 412 28.01 -5.69 11.49
N VAL A 413 27.54 -6.83 12.03
CA VAL A 413 26.16 -7.30 11.82
C VAL A 413 25.16 -6.32 12.43
N VAL A 414 25.39 -5.87 13.67
CA VAL A 414 24.53 -4.88 14.36
C VAL A 414 24.54 -3.53 13.64
N ASP A 415 25.69 -3.09 13.15
CA ASP A 415 25.79 -1.87 12.32
C ASP A 415 25.01 -2.03 11.01
N GLY A 416 25.15 -3.18 10.34
CA GLY A 416 24.34 -3.53 9.16
C GLY A 416 22.84 -3.47 9.45
N PHE A 417 22.40 -4.11 10.55
CA PHE A 417 21.01 -4.05 11.01
C PHE A 417 20.54 -2.60 11.23
N GLY A 418 21.35 -1.76 11.89
CA GLY A 418 21.06 -0.35 12.12
C GLY A 418 20.97 0.50 10.85
N ILE A 419 21.84 0.24 9.86
CA ILE A 419 21.75 0.85 8.51
C ILE A 419 20.41 0.47 7.86
N GLY A 420 20.03 -0.80 7.98
CA GLY A 420 18.74 -1.31 7.54
C GLY A 420 17.55 -0.58 8.14
N LEU A 421 17.51 -0.44 9.47
CA LEU A 421 16.46 0.30 10.18
C LEU A 421 16.36 1.76 9.69
N LYS A 422 17.50 2.44 9.54
CA LYS A 422 17.55 3.82 9.04
C LYS A 422 16.97 3.92 7.62
N GLY A 423 17.18 2.91 6.79
CA GLY A 423 16.67 2.87 5.42
C GLY A 423 15.15 2.77 5.31
N VAL A 424 14.45 2.24 6.33
CA VAL A 424 13.00 1.97 6.28
C VAL A 424 12.18 2.76 7.32
N VAL A 425 12.81 3.61 8.13
CA VAL A 425 12.14 4.36 9.22
C VAL A 425 11.04 5.29 8.71
N VAL A 426 11.27 5.98 7.60
CA VAL A 426 10.32 6.94 7.01
C VAL A 426 9.03 6.23 6.61
N ALA A 427 9.14 5.09 5.91
CA ALA A 427 7.99 4.28 5.51
C ALA A 427 7.21 3.76 6.74
N SER A 428 7.94 3.39 7.79
CA SER A 428 7.36 2.90 9.04
C SER A 428 6.58 3.99 9.81
N VAL A 429 7.03 5.24 9.77
CA VAL A 429 6.31 6.39 10.35
C VAL A 429 5.04 6.71 9.55
N ILE A 430 5.11 6.71 8.22
CA ILE A 430 3.94 6.89 7.34
C ILE A 430 2.88 5.83 7.65
N LEU A 431 3.31 4.58 7.77
CA LEU A 431 2.48 3.41 8.09
C LEU A 431 1.77 3.55 9.44
N MET A 432 2.50 4.01 10.46
CA MET A 432 1.93 4.31 11.77
C MET A 432 0.85 5.40 11.69
N LEU A 433 1.14 6.53 11.03
CA LEU A 433 0.19 7.63 10.88
C LEU A 433 -1.03 7.24 10.05
N ALA A 434 -0.85 6.38 9.03
CA ALA A 434 -1.89 5.82 8.20
C ALA A 434 -2.93 5.03 9.01
N VAL A 435 -2.46 4.17 9.91
CA VAL A 435 -3.37 3.40 10.77
C VAL A 435 -4.12 4.32 11.74
N ILE A 436 -3.44 5.34 12.29
CA ILE A 436 -4.06 6.31 13.21
C ILE A 436 -5.16 7.09 12.47
N ILE A 437 -4.88 7.67 11.30
CA ILE A 437 -5.89 8.44 10.55
C ILE A 437 -7.04 7.55 10.07
N GLY A 438 -6.77 6.29 9.70
CA GLY A 438 -7.81 5.32 9.33
C GLY A 438 -8.76 5.04 10.50
N ASN A 439 -8.23 4.86 11.72
CA ASN A 439 -9.04 4.68 12.92
C ASN A 439 -9.83 5.94 13.28
N ILE A 440 -9.23 7.12 13.19
CA ILE A 440 -9.91 8.40 13.41
C ILE A 440 -11.04 8.61 12.39
N SER A 441 -10.79 8.32 11.10
CA SER A 441 -11.80 8.42 10.04
C SER A 441 -13.00 7.52 10.30
N LYS A 442 -12.75 6.30 10.80
CA LYS A 442 -13.78 5.37 11.24
C LYS A 442 -14.59 5.91 12.44
N GLU A 443 -13.92 6.48 13.44
CA GLU A 443 -14.57 7.06 14.63
C GLU A 443 -15.41 8.31 14.31
N ILE A 444 -14.97 9.12 13.35
CA ILE A 444 -15.68 10.33 12.87
C ILE A 444 -16.86 9.99 11.95
N GLY A 445 -16.96 8.75 11.47
CA GLY A 445 -18.05 8.29 10.62
C GLY A 445 -17.93 8.71 9.15
N GLY A 446 -16.71 8.95 8.64
CA GLY A 446 -16.49 9.33 7.23
C GLY A 446 -17.14 8.37 6.25
N GLY A 447 -16.97 7.06 6.48
CA GLY A 447 -17.61 6.02 5.66
C GLY A 447 -19.14 6.05 5.72
N LEU A 448 -19.72 6.32 6.90
CA LEU A 448 -21.18 6.36 7.07
C LEU A 448 -21.82 7.52 6.31
N PHE A 449 -21.18 8.68 6.30
CA PHE A 449 -21.66 9.82 5.52
C PHE A 449 -21.63 9.54 4.02
N LEU A 450 -20.57 8.90 3.52
CA LEU A 450 -20.48 8.54 2.10
C LEU A 450 -21.61 7.56 1.73
N VAL A 451 -21.97 6.64 2.62
CA VAL A 451 -23.09 5.72 2.43
C VAL A 451 -24.42 6.47 2.28
N SER A 452 -24.71 7.43 3.16
CA SER A 452 -26.00 8.11 3.19
C SER A 452 -26.23 9.12 2.05
N GLN A 453 -25.17 9.60 1.39
CA GLN A 453 -25.28 10.63 0.34
C GLN A 453 -24.91 10.16 -1.07
N LEU A 454 -23.94 9.24 -1.23
CA LEU A 454 -23.36 8.92 -2.53
C LEU A 454 -23.82 7.58 -3.11
N GLY A 455 -24.48 6.71 -2.34
CA GLY A 455 -24.93 5.39 -2.80
C GLY A 455 -25.85 5.46 -4.03
N GLU A 456 -26.79 6.41 -4.03
CA GLU A 456 -27.83 6.52 -5.07
C GLU A 456 -27.41 7.35 -6.29
N GLN A 457 -26.44 8.27 -6.14
CA GLN A 457 -26.14 9.27 -7.18
C GLN A 457 -24.98 8.89 -8.10
N LEU A 458 -24.07 8.01 -7.66
CA LEU A 458 -22.88 7.65 -8.43
C LEU A 458 -23.05 6.28 -9.12
N PRO A 459 -23.09 6.20 -10.45
CA PRO A 459 -23.20 4.92 -11.16
C PRO A 459 -22.04 3.99 -10.78
N PHE A 460 -22.35 2.74 -10.39
CA PHE A 460 -21.34 1.80 -9.89
C PHE A 460 -20.16 1.58 -10.86
N TRP A 461 -20.41 1.55 -12.17
CA TRP A 461 -19.38 1.35 -13.20
C TRP A 461 -18.37 2.51 -13.31
N LEU A 462 -18.71 3.70 -12.82
CA LEU A 462 -17.84 4.87 -12.87
C LEU A 462 -16.86 4.93 -11.69
N LEU A 463 -17.21 4.30 -10.56
CA LEU A 463 -16.42 4.33 -9.33
C LEU A 463 -14.97 3.84 -9.53
N PRO A 464 -14.70 2.67 -10.19
CA PRO A 464 -13.33 2.21 -10.43
C PRO A 464 -12.44 3.24 -11.11
N VAL A 465 -12.97 3.96 -12.11
CA VAL A 465 -12.22 4.97 -12.87
C VAL A 465 -11.96 6.21 -12.02
N ILE A 466 -12.93 6.65 -11.23
CA ILE A 466 -12.75 7.78 -10.31
C ILE A 466 -11.67 7.45 -9.28
N LEU A 467 -11.74 6.27 -8.67
CA LEU A 467 -10.76 5.82 -7.66
C LEU A 467 -9.35 5.72 -8.26
N GLN A 468 -9.23 5.17 -9.47
CA GLN A 468 -7.98 5.14 -10.22
C GLN A 468 -7.42 6.54 -10.45
N LEU A 469 -8.21 7.47 -11.02
CA LEU A 469 -7.73 8.82 -11.32
C LEU A 469 -7.34 9.59 -10.06
N MET A 470 -8.15 9.47 -9.00
CA MET A 470 -7.86 10.08 -7.71
C MET A 470 -6.53 9.59 -7.14
N THR A 471 -6.33 8.27 -7.10
CA THR A 471 -5.09 7.68 -6.58
C THR A 471 -3.88 7.97 -7.46
N MET A 472 -4.03 8.01 -8.79
CA MET A 472 -2.97 8.44 -9.70
C MET A 472 -2.56 9.89 -9.43
N VAL A 473 -3.51 10.81 -9.23
CA VAL A 473 -3.20 12.22 -8.96
C VAL A 473 -2.51 12.39 -7.60
N ILE A 474 -3.01 11.74 -6.56
CA ILE A 474 -2.40 11.77 -5.23
C ILE A 474 -0.98 11.19 -5.31
N ALA A 475 -0.83 9.96 -5.79
CA ALA A 475 0.46 9.27 -5.83
C ALA A 475 1.47 9.95 -6.75
N PHE A 476 1.04 10.51 -7.89
CA PHE A 476 1.94 11.27 -8.76
C PHE A 476 2.45 12.55 -8.07
N SER A 477 1.59 13.20 -7.28
CA SER A 477 1.93 14.44 -6.58
C SER A 477 2.80 14.22 -5.35
N THR A 478 2.66 13.06 -4.69
CA THR A 478 3.37 12.72 -3.45
C THR A 478 4.60 11.85 -3.68
N GLY A 479 4.66 11.14 -4.81
CA GLY A 479 5.70 10.18 -5.13
C GLY A 479 5.66 8.91 -4.28
N THR A 480 4.56 8.62 -3.59
CA THR A 480 4.46 7.45 -2.70
C THR A 480 3.11 6.72 -2.80
N SER A 481 3.15 5.43 -3.11
CA SER A 481 2.00 4.54 -3.10
C SER A 481 1.55 4.24 -1.68
N TRP A 482 2.50 4.12 -0.75
CA TRP A 482 2.26 3.89 0.67
C TRP A 482 1.42 4.98 1.30
N GLY A 483 1.79 6.24 1.05
CA GLY A 483 1.01 7.40 1.48
C GLY A 483 -0.35 7.44 0.81
N THR A 484 -0.44 7.13 -0.48
CA THR A 484 -1.73 7.12 -1.19
C THR A 484 -2.67 6.03 -0.67
N TYR A 485 -2.17 4.82 -0.35
CA TYR A 485 -2.96 3.75 0.27
C TYR A 485 -3.59 4.21 1.58
N ALA A 486 -2.78 4.82 2.45
CA ALA A 486 -3.20 5.34 3.75
C ALA A 486 -4.39 6.31 3.64
N ILE A 487 -4.38 7.11 2.58
CA ILE A 487 -5.37 8.15 2.34
C ILE A 487 -6.61 7.57 1.65
N ALA A 488 -6.42 6.74 0.63
CA ALA A 488 -7.48 6.34 -0.28
C ALA A 488 -8.30 5.15 0.23
N PHE A 489 -7.68 4.10 0.79
CA PHE A 489 -8.42 2.89 1.19
C PHE A 489 -9.50 3.13 2.26
N PRO A 490 -9.25 3.92 3.33
CA PRO A 490 -10.28 4.20 4.34
C PRO A 490 -11.51 4.92 3.81
N LEU A 491 -11.43 5.53 2.63
CA LEU A 491 -12.53 6.23 1.97
C LEU A 491 -13.16 5.38 0.86
N ALA A 492 -12.32 4.77 0.04
CA ALA A 492 -12.73 4.01 -1.13
C ALA A 492 -13.50 2.74 -0.76
N MET A 493 -13.05 2.00 0.26
CA MET A 493 -13.66 0.71 0.61
C MET A 493 -15.07 0.88 1.20
N PRO A 494 -15.33 1.80 2.15
CA PRO A 494 -16.70 2.08 2.59
C PRO A 494 -17.61 2.61 1.47
N LEU A 495 -17.09 3.47 0.59
CA LEU A 495 -17.87 4.00 -0.54
C LEU A 495 -18.24 2.90 -1.56
N ALA A 496 -17.32 2.00 -1.87
CA ALA A 496 -17.60 0.86 -2.75
C ALA A 496 -18.69 -0.05 -2.16
N TRP A 497 -18.62 -0.33 -0.86
CA TRP A 497 -19.67 -1.09 -0.17
C TRP A 497 -21.02 -0.36 -0.19
N ALA A 498 -21.02 0.95 0.05
CA ALA A 498 -22.24 1.76 0.01
C ALA A 498 -22.99 1.66 -1.33
N ILE A 499 -22.25 1.88 -2.42
CA ILE A 499 -22.79 1.85 -3.78
C ILE A 499 -23.32 0.46 -4.10
N CYS A 500 -22.59 -0.57 -3.69
CA CYS A 500 -23.02 -1.95 -3.84
C CYS A 500 -24.39 -2.22 -3.21
N GLN A 501 -24.56 -1.80 -1.95
CA GLN A 501 -25.80 -2.00 -1.20
C GLN A 501 -26.95 -1.16 -1.76
N SER A 502 -26.69 0.10 -2.09
CA SER A 502 -27.70 1.04 -2.59
C SER A 502 -28.23 0.65 -3.98
N GLN A 503 -27.37 0.13 -4.85
CA GLN A 503 -27.75 -0.26 -6.21
C GLN A 503 -28.08 -1.75 -6.35
N GLY A 504 -28.00 -2.53 -5.26
CA GLY A 504 -28.39 -3.94 -5.25
C GLY A 504 -27.56 -4.83 -6.17
N LEU A 505 -26.24 -4.60 -6.22
CA LEU A 505 -25.33 -5.37 -7.08
C LEU A 505 -25.35 -6.86 -6.73
N ALA A 506 -25.28 -7.71 -7.75
CA ALA A 506 -25.41 -9.15 -7.59
C ALA A 506 -24.14 -9.77 -6.97
N ASN A 507 -22.96 -9.22 -7.26
CA ASN A 507 -21.67 -9.70 -6.75
C ASN A 507 -20.89 -8.61 -5.99
N PRO A 508 -21.25 -8.33 -4.73
CA PRO A 508 -20.61 -7.30 -3.90
C PRO A 508 -19.10 -7.48 -3.71
N GLU A 509 -18.66 -8.71 -3.46
CA GLU A 509 -17.26 -9.02 -3.22
C GLU A 509 -16.40 -8.74 -4.46
N LEU A 510 -16.90 -9.06 -5.65
CA LEU A 510 -16.22 -8.79 -6.92
C LEU A 510 -16.11 -7.29 -7.17
N PHE A 511 -17.20 -6.54 -6.99
CA PHE A 511 -17.19 -5.09 -7.15
C PHE A 511 -16.19 -4.42 -6.21
N MET A 512 -16.19 -4.83 -4.94
CA MET A 512 -15.23 -4.33 -3.96
C MET A 512 -13.79 -4.73 -4.31
N ALA A 513 -13.55 -5.95 -4.79
CA ALA A 513 -12.22 -6.40 -5.22
C ALA A 513 -11.69 -5.59 -6.41
N VAL A 514 -12.55 -5.22 -7.36
CA VAL A 514 -12.19 -4.32 -8.46
C VAL A 514 -11.85 -2.92 -7.95
N CYS A 515 -12.71 -2.34 -7.10
CA CYS A 515 -12.45 -1.01 -6.52
C CYS A 515 -11.15 -1.00 -5.70
N PHE A 516 -10.94 -2.03 -4.90
CA PHE A 516 -9.69 -2.26 -4.18
C PHE A 516 -8.48 -2.27 -5.13
N ALA A 517 -8.55 -3.05 -6.22
CA ALA A 517 -7.48 -3.16 -7.19
C ALA A 517 -7.21 -1.84 -7.93
N THR A 518 -8.23 -1.00 -8.15
CA THR A 518 -8.05 0.32 -8.77
C THR A 518 -7.27 1.28 -7.86
N VAL A 519 -7.57 1.26 -6.56
CA VAL A 519 -6.84 2.06 -5.56
C VAL A 519 -5.41 1.56 -5.42
N LEU A 520 -5.23 0.24 -5.35
CA LEU A 520 -3.91 -0.39 -5.31
C LEU A 520 -3.07 0.08 -6.49
N ASN A 521 -3.58 -0.10 -7.71
CA ASN A 521 -2.82 0.16 -8.92
C ASN A 521 -2.64 1.62 -9.30
N GLY A 522 -3.66 2.46 -9.09
CA GLY A 522 -3.52 3.89 -9.34
C GLY A 522 -2.48 4.53 -8.42
N SER A 523 -2.32 4.00 -7.19
CA SER A 523 -1.24 4.42 -6.30
C SER A 523 0.14 3.98 -6.81
N VAL A 524 0.27 2.74 -7.29
CA VAL A 524 1.53 2.24 -7.88
C VAL A 524 1.91 3.00 -9.16
N TYR A 525 0.94 3.41 -9.97
CA TYR A 525 1.20 4.25 -11.14
C TYR A 525 1.95 5.54 -10.76
N GLY A 526 1.58 6.15 -9.64
CA GLY A 526 2.23 7.37 -9.16
C GLY A 526 3.68 7.16 -8.72
N ASP A 527 4.00 6.04 -8.06
CA ASP A 527 5.38 5.65 -7.73
C ASP A 527 6.24 5.61 -8.99
N GLN A 528 5.70 5.00 -10.04
CA GLN A 528 6.43 4.79 -11.27
C GLN A 528 6.54 6.07 -12.10
N CYS A 529 5.56 6.98 -12.07
CA CYS A 529 5.57 8.14 -12.98
C CYS A 529 6.05 9.43 -12.32
N SER A 530 6.08 9.51 -11.00
CA SER A 530 6.35 10.75 -10.28
C SER A 530 7.85 11.09 -10.27
N PRO A 531 8.24 12.33 -10.66
CA PRO A 531 9.63 12.76 -10.61
C PRO A 531 10.19 12.91 -9.20
N ILE A 532 9.34 12.83 -8.18
CA ILE A 532 9.73 12.92 -6.77
C ILE A 532 9.57 11.59 -6.03
N SER A 533 9.15 10.52 -6.71
CA SER A 533 9.09 9.20 -6.08
C SER A 533 10.48 8.68 -5.81
N ASP A 534 10.65 8.08 -4.64
CA ASP A 534 11.87 7.38 -4.24
C ASP A 534 12.21 6.24 -5.21
N THR A 535 11.23 5.43 -5.62
CA THR A 535 11.42 4.36 -6.60
C THR A 535 11.85 4.89 -7.97
N THR A 536 11.22 5.97 -8.45
CA THR A 536 11.63 6.62 -9.71
C THR A 536 13.05 7.22 -9.60
N ILE A 537 13.34 7.95 -8.52
CA ILE A 537 14.65 8.59 -8.30
C ILE A 537 15.75 7.56 -8.18
N LEU A 538 15.54 6.52 -7.36
CA LEU A 538 16.52 5.47 -7.14
C LEU A 538 16.71 4.64 -8.40
N SER A 539 15.65 4.35 -9.17
CA SER A 539 15.78 3.63 -10.44
C SER A 539 16.71 4.38 -11.39
N ALA A 540 16.48 5.68 -11.57
CA ALA A 540 17.32 6.51 -12.43
C ALA A 540 18.75 6.59 -11.90
N MET A 541 18.91 6.85 -10.60
CA MET A 541 20.20 7.02 -9.95
C MET A 541 21.06 5.74 -9.99
N THR A 542 20.47 4.58 -9.70
CA THR A 542 21.20 3.31 -9.62
C THR A 542 21.48 2.72 -11.00
N THR A 543 20.61 2.97 -11.99
CA THR A 543 20.85 2.57 -13.39
C THR A 543 21.68 3.57 -14.19
N GLY A 544 21.93 4.77 -13.66
CA GLY A 544 22.74 5.80 -14.33
C GLY A 544 21.97 6.66 -15.33
N CYS A 545 20.64 6.60 -15.33
CA CYS A 545 19.79 7.41 -16.18
C CYS A 545 19.63 8.84 -15.63
N ASP A 546 19.47 9.83 -16.51
CA ASP A 546 18.94 11.13 -16.10
C ASP A 546 17.50 10.96 -15.60
N LEU A 547 17.21 11.53 -14.43
CA LEU A 547 15.90 11.41 -13.77
C LEU A 547 14.75 11.84 -14.68
N MET A 548 14.94 12.93 -15.41
CA MET A 548 13.87 13.49 -16.23
C MET A 548 13.70 12.72 -17.54
N ASP A 549 14.77 12.12 -18.06
CA ASP A 549 14.67 11.20 -19.19
C ASP A 549 13.96 9.90 -18.80
N HIS A 550 14.26 9.34 -17.62
CA HIS A 550 13.52 8.22 -17.04
C HIS A 550 12.01 8.54 -16.93
N VAL A 551 11.66 9.59 -16.19
CA VAL A 551 10.26 10.02 -15.97
C VAL A 551 9.50 10.19 -17.29
N LYS A 552 10.06 10.94 -18.24
CA LYS A 552 9.38 11.23 -19.50
C LYS A 552 9.32 10.03 -20.42
N SER A 553 10.28 9.10 -20.34
CA SER A 553 10.29 7.89 -21.17
C SER A 553 9.26 6.87 -20.71
N GLN A 554 9.07 6.70 -19.40
CA GLN A 554 8.14 5.72 -18.84
C GLN A 554 6.67 6.15 -18.77
N ILE A 555 6.38 7.46 -18.73
CA ILE A 555 5.00 7.95 -18.61
C ILE A 555 4.09 7.42 -19.74
N VAL A 556 4.63 7.23 -20.95
CA VAL A 556 3.87 6.75 -22.10
C VAL A 556 3.42 5.30 -21.92
N PRO A 557 4.33 4.31 -21.75
CA PRO A 557 3.90 2.93 -21.53
C PRO A 557 3.09 2.76 -20.24
N ALA A 558 3.40 3.49 -19.16
CA ALA A 558 2.62 3.45 -17.93
C ALA A 558 1.18 3.95 -18.15
N THR A 559 0.99 5.08 -18.85
CA THR A 559 -0.33 5.63 -19.13
C THR A 559 -1.14 4.70 -20.04
N LEU A 560 -0.49 4.03 -21.00
CA LEU A 560 -1.13 3.02 -21.84
C LEU A 560 -1.62 1.83 -21.00
N ALA A 561 -0.79 1.32 -20.09
CA ALA A 561 -1.18 0.26 -19.17
C ALA A 561 -2.33 0.70 -18.25
N ALA A 562 -2.28 1.92 -17.71
CA ALA A 562 -3.33 2.48 -16.85
C ALA A 562 -4.66 2.65 -17.60
N SER A 563 -4.61 3.10 -18.85
CA SER A 563 -5.80 3.27 -19.69
C SER A 563 -6.45 1.92 -20.03
N LEU A 564 -5.63 0.91 -20.34
CA LEU A 564 -6.12 -0.45 -20.58
C LEU A 564 -6.69 -1.08 -19.31
N ALA A 565 -6.06 -0.87 -18.16
CA ALA A 565 -6.59 -1.30 -16.87
C ALA A 565 -7.95 -0.66 -16.55
N ALA A 566 -8.12 0.65 -16.81
CA ALA A 566 -9.39 1.36 -16.65
C ALA A 566 -10.53 0.72 -17.46
N MET A 567 -10.25 0.40 -18.74
CA MET A 567 -11.21 -0.26 -19.62
C MET A 567 -11.57 -1.67 -19.11
N LEU A 568 -10.57 -2.44 -18.69
CA LEU A 568 -10.78 -3.78 -18.15
C LEU A 568 -11.60 -3.76 -16.87
N TRP A 569 -11.32 -2.88 -15.90
CA TRP A 569 -12.11 -2.75 -14.67
C TRP A 569 -13.55 -2.34 -14.94
N THR A 570 -13.75 -1.37 -15.83
CA THR A 570 -15.10 -0.92 -16.22
C THR A 570 -15.89 -2.06 -16.85
N PHE A 571 -15.27 -2.81 -17.76
CA PHE A 571 -15.89 -3.98 -18.40
C PHE A 571 -16.19 -5.10 -17.41
N THR A 572 -15.26 -5.41 -16.50
CA THR A 572 -15.46 -6.42 -15.45
C THR A 572 -16.66 -6.08 -14.58
N VAL A 573 -16.77 -4.82 -14.14
CA VAL A 573 -17.87 -4.38 -13.29
C VAL A 573 -19.20 -4.39 -14.04
N LEU A 574 -19.26 -3.91 -15.29
CA LEU A 574 -20.49 -3.90 -16.07
C LEU A 574 -21.08 -5.30 -16.35
N ILE A 575 -20.25 -6.34 -16.38
CA ILE A 575 -20.66 -7.70 -16.74
C ILE A 575 -20.86 -8.58 -15.51
N PHE A 576 -20.02 -8.41 -14.48
CA PHE A 576 -19.92 -9.36 -13.38
C PHE A 576 -20.27 -8.79 -12.01
N ALA A 577 -20.44 -7.47 -11.84
CA ALA A 577 -20.89 -6.88 -10.57
C ALA A 577 -22.41 -6.83 -10.50
#